data_AF-A0A2M8CFG0-F1
#
_entry.id   AF-A0A2M8CFG0-F1
#
_cell.length_a   1.000
_cell.length_b   1.000
_cell.length_c   1.000
_cell.angle_alpha   90.00
_cell.angle_beta   90.00
_cell.angle_gamma   90.00
#
_symmetry.space_group_name_H-M   'P 1'
#
loop_
_entity.id
_entity.type
_entity.pdbx_description
1 polymer ?
#
loop_
_entity_poly.entity_id
_entity_poly.type
_entity_poly.pdbx_seq_one_letter_code
_entity_poly.pdbx_strand_id
1 'polypeptide(L)'
;MSEQIRILKPRKALNKAFLKVKSNRTDIERFKANLIQLLDRINDHESEEFHKNLVIDFLKKKGYDPDHFINTKGRNDLVIHNGEKAASTVGVIVEAKKPTNQAEMLHVPASGDAHDQMLAKINVKAFQELVLYYLRERITLKNIEIKYLIATNINQWFIFDATLF
;
A
#
# COMPACT_ATOMS: atom_id res chain seq x y z
N MET A 1 7.68 -14.31 24.12
CA MET A 1 7.31 -14.86 22.80
C MET A 1 8.13 -14.10 21.78
N SER A 2 8.98 -14.76 21.00
CA SER A 2 9.63 -14.10 19.86
C SER A 2 8.57 -13.78 18.83
N GLU A 3 8.25 -12.50 18.63
CA GLU A 3 7.31 -12.09 17.60
C GLU A 3 7.90 -12.42 16.23
N GLN A 4 7.32 -13.42 15.58
CA GLN A 4 7.73 -13.88 14.27
C GLN A 4 7.00 -13.07 13.21
N ILE A 5 7.73 -12.58 12.20
CA ILE A 5 7.15 -11.93 11.02
C ILE A 5 6.20 -12.92 10.34
N ARG A 6 4.92 -12.55 10.26
CA ARG A 6 3.87 -13.41 9.70
C ARG A 6 3.41 -12.92 8.33
N ILE A 7 3.80 -13.64 7.29
CA ILE A 7 3.38 -13.36 5.91
C ILE A 7 2.03 -14.04 5.64
N LEU A 8 1.02 -13.26 5.27
CA LEU A 8 -0.31 -13.76 4.94
C LEU A 8 -0.56 -13.73 3.44
N LYS A 9 -1.06 -14.83 2.89
CA LYS A 9 -1.61 -14.84 1.52
C LYS A 9 -2.96 -14.09 1.51
N PRO A 10 -3.36 -13.46 0.39
CA PRO A 10 -4.61 -12.67 0.32
C PRO A 10 -5.85 -13.42 0.86
N ARG A 11 -6.01 -14.70 0.53
CA ARG A 11 -7.11 -15.55 1.02
C ARG A 11 -7.17 -15.66 2.55
N LYS A 12 -6.02 -15.59 3.24
CA LYS A 12 -5.94 -15.64 4.71
C LYS A 12 -6.08 -14.25 5.36
N ALA A 13 -5.65 -13.20 4.66
CA ALA A 13 -5.71 -11.83 5.17
C ALA A 13 -7.11 -11.20 5.05
N LEU A 14 -7.91 -11.63 4.08
CA LEU A 14 -9.25 -11.10 3.85
C LEU A 14 -10.20 -11.41 5.01
N ASN A 15 -10.94 -10.41 5.50
CA ASN A 15 -12.02 -10.65 6.45
C ASN A 15 -13.05 -11.61 5.84
N LYS A 16 -13.45 -12.65 6.58
CA LYS A 16 -14.39 -13.69 6.14
C LYS A 16 -15.73 -13.13 5.64
N ALA A 17 -16.14 -11.95 6.07
CA ALA A 17 -17.33 -11.27 5.58
C ALA A 17 -17.24 -10.97 4.07
N PHE A 18 -16.07 -10.60 3.55
CA PHE A 18 -15.88 -10.35 2.12
C PHE A 18 -16.04 -11.61 1.26
N LEU A 19 -15.82 -12.81 1.82
CA LEU A 19 -16.09 -14.07 1.11
C LEU A 19 -17.59 -14.30 0.86
N LYS A 20 -18.46 -13.59 1.59
CA LYS A 20 -19.92 -13.63 1.41
C LYS A 20 -20.43 -12.59 0.41
N VAL A 21 -19.58 -11.63 0.02
CA VAL A 21 -19.95 -10.62 -0.98
C VAL A 21 -19.82 -11.25 -2.35
N LYS A 22 -20.93 -11.28 -3.11
CA LYS A 22 -20.94 -11.83 -4.47
C LYS A 22 -20.13 -10.91 -5.38
N SER A 23 -19.01 -11.39 -5.90
CA SER A 23 -18.27 -10.69 -6.95
C SER A 23 -19.04 -10.70 -8.26
N ASN A 24 -19.29 -9.53 -8.85
CA ASN A 24 -19.86 -9.43 -10.19
C ASN A 24 -18.76 -9.66 -11.25
N ARG A 25 -19.08 -10.38 -12.32
CA ARG A 25 -18.15 -10.60 -13.44
C ARG A 25 -17.69 -9.28 -14.05
N THR A 26 -18.60 -8.31 -14.15
CA THR A 26 -18.28 -6.97 -14.68
C THR A 26 -17.19 -6.28 -13.88
N ASP A 27 -17.24 -6.37 -12.55
CA ASP A 27 -16.25 -5.75 -11.68
C ASP A 27 -14.88 -6.45 -11.78
N ILE A 28 -14.88 -7.77 -11.98
CA ILE A 28 -13.65 -8.56 -12.21
C ILE A 28 -13.01 -8.17 -13.55
N GLU A 29 -13.79 -8.06 -14.63
CA GLU A 29 -13.24 -7.67 -15.93
C GLU A 29 -12.76 -6.21 -15.92
N ARG A 30 -13.50 -5.31 -15.28
CA ARG A 30 -13.03 -3.95 -15.03
C ARG A 30 -11.75 -3.97 -14.20
N PHE A 31 -11.68 -4.82 -13.15
CA PHE A 31 -10.48 -5.01 -12.34
C PHE A 31 -9.27 -5.32 -13.23
N LYS A 32 -9.40 -6.38 -14.02
CA LYS A 32 -8.39 -6.88 -14.95
C LYS A 32 -7.97 -5.82 -15.97
N ALA A 33 -8.92 -5.12 -16.59
CA ALA A 33 -8.62 -4.11 -17.60
C ALA A 33 -7.73 -2.97 -17.05
N ASN A 34 -8.05 -2.37 -15.90
CA ASN A 34 -7.18 -1.31 -15.38
C ASN A 34 -5.87 -1.86 -14.80
N LEU A 35 -5.81 -3.12 -14.37
CA LEU A 35 -4.54 -3.73 -13.94
C LEU A 35 -3.60 -3.90 -15.15
N ILE A 36 -4.12 -4.42 -16.27
CA ILE A 36 -3.36 -4.51 -17.52
C ILE A 36 -2.88 -3.12 -17.95
N GLN A 37 -3.78 -2.12 -17.96
CA GLN A 37 -3.41 -0.74 -18.30
C GLN A 37 -2.34 -0.16 -17.37
N LEU A 38 -2.38 -0.44 -16.07
CA LEU A 38 -1.34 -0.01 -15.13
C LEU A 38 0.01 -0.62 -15.52
N LEU A 39 0.05 -1.93 -15.76
CA LEU A 39 1.28 -2.66 -16.08
C LEU A 39 1.85 -2.23 -17.44
N ASP A 40 1.00 -2.06 -18.46
CA ASP A 40 1.41 -1.62 -19.81
C ASP A 40 2.01 -0.20 -19.83
N ARG A 41 1.70 0.62 -18.83
CA ARG A 41 2.18 2.01 -18.72
C ARG A 41 3.46 2.14 -17.91
N ILE A 42 3.93 1.08 -17.25
CA ILE A 42 5.20 1.12 -16.52
C ILE A 42 6.32 1.42 -17.51
N ASN A 43 7.21 2.34 -17.15
CA ASN A 43 8.39 2.65 -17.94
C ASN A 43 9.59 2.87 -17.02
N ASP A 44 10.56 1.96 -17.10
CA ASP A 44 11.75 1.97 -16.23
C ASP A 44 12.63 3.22 -16.40
N HIS A 45 12.43 4.02 -17.45
CA HIS A 45 13.15 5.28 -17.66
C HIS A 45 12.48 6.47 -16.98
N GLU A 46 11.21 6.33 -16.57
CA GLU A 46 10.45 7.41 -15.97
C GLU A 46 10.76 7.63 -14.49
N SER A 47 10.36 8.78 -13.96
CA SER A 47 10.58 9.15 -12.57
C SER A 47 9.74 8.35 -11.58
N GLU A 48 10.08 8.41 -10.29
CA GLU A 48 9.21 7.84 -9.24
C GLU A 48 7.84 8.53 -9.21
N GLU A 49 7.80 9.85 -9.40
CA GLU A 49 6.57 10.65 -9.45
C GLU A 49 5.63 10.21 -10.58
N PHE A 50 6.18 9.86 -11.75
CA PHE A 50 5.41 9.28 -12.85
C PHE A 50 4.69 8.00 -12.41
N HIS A 51 5.41 7.09 -11.74
CA HIS A 51 4.84 5.83 -11.26
C HIS A 51 3.83 6.04 -10.10
N LYS A 52 4.05 7.03 -9.23
CA LYS A 52 3.06 7.43 -8.20
C LYS A 52 1.73 7.81 -8.84
N ASN A 53 1.76 8.61 -9.91
CA ASN A 53 0.56 9.00 -10.63
C ASN A 53 -0.18 7.81 -11.27
N LEU A 54 0.55 6.79 -11.76
CA LEU A 54 -0.08 5.55 -12.23
C LEU A 54 -0.79 4.78 -11.11
N VAL A 55 -0.18 4.70 -9.92
CA VAL A 55 -0.80 4.07 -8.74
C VAL A 55 -2.07 4.81 -8.33
N ILE A 56 -2.03 6.16 -8.31
CA ILE A 56 -3.19 7.01 -8.01
C ILE A 56 -4.33 6.75 -9.00
N ASP A 57 -4.03 6.79 -10.31
CA ASP A 57 -5.02 6.56 -11.38
C ASP A 57 -5.65 5.15 -11.27
N PHE A 58 -4.82 4.13 -11.01
CA PHE A 58 -5.30 2.77 -10.80
C PHE A 58 -6.26 2.67 -9.62
N LEU A 59 -5.91 3.26 -8.46
CA LEU A 59 -6.75 3.21 -7.25
C LEU A 59 -8.07 3.97 -7.45
N LYS A 60 -8.03 5.17 -8.04
CA LYS A 60 -9.26 5.95 -8.32
C LYS A 60 -10.24 5.18 -9.20
N LYS A 61 -9.75 4.62 -10.31
CA LYS A 61 -10.58 3.84 -11.25
C LYS A 61 -11.15 2.53 -10.68
N LYS A 62 -10.72 2.12 -9.49
CA LYS A 62 -11.10 0.85 -8.84
C LYS A 62 -12.16 0.98 -7.76
N GLY A 63 -12.73 2.17 -7.60
CA GLY A 63 -13.91 2.39 -6.76
C GLY A 63 -13.62 3.04 -5.42
N TYR A 64 -12.45 3.65 -5.25
CA TYR A 64 -12.24 4.60 -4.16
C TYR A 64 -12.80 5.98 -4.51
N ASP A 65 -12.72 6.40 -5.78
CA ASP A 65 -13.38 7.62 -6.23
C ASP A 65 -14.88 7.36 -6.50
N PRO A 66 -15.81 8.27 -6.13
CA PRO A 66 -15.58 9.56 -5.46
C PRO A 66 -15.55 9.51 -3.93
N ASP A 67 -15.87 8.36 -3.32
CA ASP A 67 -16.15 8.25 -1.87
C ASP A 67 -14.92 8.47 -0.97
N HIS A 68 -13.72 8.33 -1.52
CA HIS A 68 -12.43 8.45 -0.85
C HIS A 68 -11.49 9.35 -1.64
N PHE A 69 -11.10 10.46 -1.03
CA PHE A 69 -10.10 11.35 -1.62
C PHE A 69 -8.73 10.67 -1.64
N ILE A 70 -8.07 10.70 -2.81
CA ILE A 70 -6.76 10.10 -3.04
C ILE A 70 -5.82 11.18 -3.60
N ASN A 71 -4.75 11.49 -2.87
CA ASN A 71 -3.73 12.44 -3.30
C ASN A 71 -2.40 12.29 -2.52
N THR A 72 -1.38 13.03 -2.93
CA THR A 72 -0.20 13.32 -2.10
C THR A 72 -0.62 14.13 -0.86
N LYS A 73 0.13 14.04 0.25
CA LYS A 73 -0.11 14.86 1.46
C LYS A 73 1.21 15.26 2.10
N GLY A 74 1.60 16.52 1.91
CA GLY A 74 2.87 17.04 2.43
C GLY A 74 4.05 16.29 1.80
N ARG A 75 4.81 15.54 2.61
CA ARG A 75 5.91 14.68 2.13
C ARG A 75 5.49 13.22 1.91
N ASN A 76 4.26 12.85 2.25
CA ASN A 76 3.77 11.51 1.99
C ASN A 76 3.48 11.38 0.50
N ASP A 77 3.99 10.30 -0.09
CA ASP A 77 3.76 9.95 -1.49
C ASP A 77 2.27 9.90 -1.84
N LEU A 78 1.51 9.17 -1.03
CA LEU A 78 0.10 8.97 -1.30
C LEU A 78 -0.67 8.64 -0.01
N VAL A 79 -1.86 9.21 0.11
CA VAL A 79 -2.84 8.85 1.14
C VAL A 79 -4.20 8.58 0.53
N ILE A 80 -4.96 7.68 1.15
CA ILE A 80 -6.39 7.48 0.91
C ILE A 80 -7.13 7.96 2.15
N HIS A 81 -7.99 8.95 1.98
CA HIS A 81 -8.79 9.50 3.07
C HIS A 81 -10.03 8.64 3.35
N ASN A 82 -10.52 8.66 4.58
CA ASN A 82 -11.74 7.95 4.99
C ASN A 82 -13.03 8.55 4.41
N GLY A 83 -12.95 9.69 3.70
CA GLY A 83 -14.07 10.27 2.96
C GLY A 83 -13.60 11.06 1.72
N GLU A 84 -14.56 11.65 1.01
CA GLU A 84 -14.40 12.27 -0.32
C GLU A 84 -13.56 13.57 -0.36
N LYS A 85 -13.15 14.11 0.81
CA LYS A 85 -12.44 15.40 0.91
C LYS A 85 -11.08 15.24 1.56
N ALA A 86 -10.14 16.11 1.18
CA ALA A 86 -8.81 16.21 1.80
C ALA A 86 -8.83 16.53 3.30
N ALA A 87 -9.93 17.11 3.80
CA ALA A 87 -10.13 17.41 5.22
C ALA A 87 -10.51 16.17 6.06
N SER A 88 -10.97 15.08 5.43
CA SER A 88 -11.27 13.83 6.13
C SER A 88 -9.98 13.20 6.67
N THR A 89 -10.10 12.34 7.69
CA THR A 89 -8.94 11.65 8.26
C THR A 89 -8.28 10.71 7.24
N VAL A 90 -6.99 10.49 7.39
CA VAL A 90 -6.25 9.53 6.55
C VAL A 90 -6.56 8.13 7.02
N GLY A 91 -7.04 7.28 6.12
CA GLY A 91 -7.33 5.87 6.38
C GLY A 91 -6.23 4.93 5.88
N VAL A 92 -5.51 5.29 4.82
CA VAL A 92 -4.40 4.48 4.28
C VAL A 92 -3.24 5.38 3.93
N ILE A 93 -2.02 4.97 4.29
CA ILE A 93 -0.77 5.60 3.86
C ILE A 93 -0.11 4.67 2.84
N VAL A 94 0.32 5.21 1.71
CA VAL A 94 0.98 4.46 0.65
C VAL A 94 2.31 5.12 0.33
N GLU A 95 3.39 4.34 0.41
CA GLU A 95 4.74 4.69 -0.03
C GLU A 95 5.02 3.97 -1.35
N ALA A 96 5.35 4.74 -2.40
CA ALA A 96 5.44 4.21 -3.75
C ALA A 96 6.84 4.46 -4.32
N LYS A 97 7.58 3.38 -4.55
CA LYS A 97 8.91 3.43 -5.16
C LYS A 97 8.86 3.14 -6.65
N LYS A 98 9.91 3.58 -7.35
CA LYS A 98 10.12 3.23 -8.76
C LYS A 98 10.27 1.70 -8.90
N PRO A 99 9.70 1.07 -9.94
CA PRO A 99 9.82 -0.38 -10.17
C PRO A 99 11.25 -0.93 -10.14
N THR A 100 12.23 -0.15 -10.61
CA THR A 100 13.64 -0.54 -10.63
C THR A 100 14.39 -0.28 -9.33
N ASN A 101 13.82 0.47 -8.38
CA ASN A 101 14.47 0.83 -7.12
C ASN A 101 14.28 -0.27 -6.05
N GLN A 102 14.87 -1.44 -6.31
CA GLN A 102 14.75 -2.61 -5.44
C GLN A 102 15.47 -2.43 -4.09
N ALA A 103 16.54 -1.64 -4.04
CA ALA A 103 17.33 -1.44 -2.82
C ALA A 103 16.57 -0.69 -1.70
N GLU A 104 15.61 0.15 -2.06
CA GLU A 104 14.77 0.89 -1.10
C GLU A 104 13.46 0.15 -0.74
N MET A 105 13.20 -1.00 -1.37
CA MET A 105 11.95 -1.76 -1.27
C MET A 105 12.08 -2.98 -0.35
N LEU A 106 10.94 -3.37 0.25
CA LEU A 106 10.92 -4.56 1.09
C LEU A 106 11.09 -5.81 0.25
N HIS A 107 11.71 -6.83 0.84
CA HIS A 107 11.83 -8.15 0.24
C HIS A 107 11.06 -9.18 1.05
N VAL A 108 10.44 -10.14 0.36
CA VAL A 108 9.73 -11.24 1.01
C VAL A 108 10.75 -12.14 1.71
N PRO A 109 10.65 -12.34 3.04
CA PRO A 109 11.48 -13.33 3.73
C PRO A 109 11.29 -14.74 3.16
N ALA A 110 12.38 -15.47 3.02
CA ALA A 110 12.41 -16.84 2.52
C ALA A 110 12.38 -17.85 3.68
N SER A 111 11.90 -19.06 3.40
CA SER A 111 11.99 -20.17 4.34
C SER A 111 13.46 -20.46 4.67
N GLY A 112 13.83 -20.35 5.95
CA GLY A 112 15.20 -20.58 6.42
C GLY A 112 16.02 -19.31 6.65
N ASP A 113 15.49 -18.12 6.35
CA ASP A 113 16.13 -16.87 6.77
C ASP A 113 16.27 -16.83 8.31
N ALA A 114 17.46 -16.46 8.78
CA ALA A 114 17.67 -16.14 10.19
C ALA A 114 16.97 -14.81 10.55
N HIS A 115 16.68 -14.59 11.84
CA HIS A 115 15.94 -13.40 12.29
C HIS A 115 16.53 -12.08 11.77
N ASP A 116 17.85 -11.89 11.92
CA ASP A 116 18.52 -10.66 11.47
C ASP A 116 18.45 -10.48 9.95
N GLN A 117 18.44 -11.57 9.18
CA GLN A 117 18.28 -11.51 7.72
C GLN A 117 16.86 -11.11 7.35
N MET A 118 15.85 -11.61 8.06
CA MET A 118 14.46 -11.19 7.87
C MET A 118 14.28 -9.70 8.20
N LEU A 119 14.88 -9.24 9.29
CA LEU A 119 14.84 -7.83 9.67
C LEU A 119 15.51 -6.94 8.62
N ALA A 120 16.68 -7.34 8.10
CA ALA A 120 17.37 -6.61 7.04
C ALA A 120 16.54 -6.47 5.76
N LYS A 121 15.70 -7.48 5.43
CA LYS A 121 14.78 -7.44 4.27
C LYS A 121 13.58 -6.50 4.44
N ILE A 122 13.26 -6.13 5.68
CA ILE A 122 12.12 -5.24 6.00
C ILE A 122 12.60 -3.83 6.34
N ASN A 123 13.74 -3.70 7.01
CA ASN A 123 14.30 -2.42 7.45
C ASN A 123 14.99 -1.67 6.29
N VAL A 124 14.16 -1.27 5.34
CA VAL A 124 14.52 -0.50 4.15
C VAL A 124 13.84 0.86 4.18
N LYS A 125 14.27 1.76 3.31
CA LYS A 125 13.80 3.14 3.29
C LYS A 125 12.27 3.25 3.18
N ALA A 126 11.62 2.51 2.27
CA ALA A 126 10.17 2.56 2.10
C ALA A 126 9.43 2.18 3.41
N PHE A 127 9.94 1.22 4.18
CA PHE A 127 9.34 0.86 5.47
C PHE A 127 9.57 1.94 6.53
N GLN A 128 10.77 2.51 6.59
CA GLN A 128 11.09 3.60 7.52
C GLN A 128 10.24 4.85 7.24
N GLU A 129 10.00 5.19 5.98
CA GLU A 129 9.14 6.28 5.56
C GLU A 129 7.67 6.02 5.97
N LEU A 130 7.16 4.80 5.74
CA LEU A 130 5.83 4.40 6.21
C LEU A 130 5.68 4.56 7.73
N VAL A 131 6.64 4.08 8.52
CA VAL A 131 6.61 4.22 9.98
C VAL A 131 6.66 5.69 10.40
N LEU A 132 7.52 6.50 9.76
CA LEU A 132 7.58 7.94 10.02
C LEU A 132 6.22 8.62 9.76
N TYR A 133 5.58 8.32 8.63
CA TYR A 133 4.29 8.90 8.26
C TYR A 133 3.16 8.42 9.17
N TYR A 134 3.17 7.14 9.55
CA TYR A 134 2.24 6.63 10.55
C TYR A 134 2.38 7.35 11.88
N LEU A 135 3.60 7.50 12.40
CA LEU A 135 3.84 8.18 13.67
C LEU A 135 3.40 9.65 13.63
N ARG A 136 3.59 10.35 12.51
CA ARG A 136 3.08 11.72 12.33
C ARG A 136 1.56 11.78 12.40
N GLU A 137 0.87 10.90 11.68
CA GLU A 137 -0.60 10.84 11.73
C GLU A 137 -1.08 10.45 13.13
N ARG A 138 -0.55 9.36 13.70
CA ARG A 138 -1.00 8.77 14.96
C ARG A 138 -0.68 9.64 16.17
N ILE A 139 0.54 10.16 16.27
CA ILE A 139 1.04 10.88 17.46
C ILE A 139 0.82 12.39 17.32
N THR A 140 1.32 13.00 16.23
CA THR A 140 1.25 14.46 16.06
C THR A 140 -0.17 14.91 15.73
N LEU A 141 -0.81 14.25 14.77
CA LEU A 141 -2.17 14.62 14.31
C LEU A 141 -3.28 13.90 15.09
N LYS A 142 -2.93 12.98 16.00
CA LYS A 142 -3.87 12.21 16.83
C LYS A 142 -4.90 11.43 16.01
N ASN A 143 -4.53 11.03 14.79
CA ASN A 143 -5.39 10.26 13.90
C ASN A 143 -5.38 8.78 14.31
N ILE A 144 -6.49 8.33 14.90
CA ILE A 144 -6.67 6.93 15.32
C ILE A 144 -7.32 6.04 14.25
N GLU A 145 -7.66 6.60 13.09
CA GLU A 145 -8.49 5.96 12.05
C GLU A 145 -7.69 5.41 10.86
N ILE A 146 -6.37 5.33 10.99
CA ILE A 146 -5.51 4.66 10.02
C ILE A 146 -5.81 3.16 10.06
N LYS A 147 -6.09 2.58 8.91
CA LYS A 147 -6.45 1.17 8.72
C LYS A 147 -5.27 0.36 8.20
N TYR A 148 -4.55 0.90 7.21
CA TYR A 148 -3.45 0.19 6.55
C TYR A 148 -2.28 1.11 6.18
N LEU A 149 -1.09 0.53 6.16
CA LEU A 149 0.12 1.11 5.56
C LEU A 149 0.53 0.22 4.39
N ILE A 150 0.91 0.81 3.25
CA ILE A 150 1.23 0.07 2.03
C ILE A 150 2.56 0.55 1.46
N ALA A 151 3.48 -0.37 1.19
CA ALA A 151 4.65 -0.10 0.35
C ALA A 151 4.47 -0.81 -0.99
N THR A 152 4.72 -0.09 -2.10
CA THR A 152 4.58 -0.68 -3.43
C THR A 152 5.62 -0.14 -4.42
N ASN A 153 6.03 -1.00 -5.35
CA ASN A 153 6.76 -0.62 -6.55
C ASN A 153 5.97 -0.97 -7.82
N ILE A 154 4.63 -1.00 -7.70
CA ILE A 154 3.63 -1.48 -8.66
C ILE A 154 3.64 -3.00 -8.81
N ASN A 155 4.81 -3.62 -8.96
CA ASN A 155 4.97 -5.06 -9.16
C ASN A 155 4.75 -5.86 -7.86
N GLN A 156 5.14 -5.29 -6.73
CA GLN A 156 5.02 -5.88 -5.40
C GLN A 156 4.26 -4.94 -4.47
N TRP A 157 3.38 -5.51 -3.65
CA TRP A 157 2.56 -4.79 -2.70
C TRP A 157 2.72 -5.41 -1.31
N PHE A 158 3.25 -4.64 -0.37
CA PHE A 158 3.35 -5.00 1.04
C PHE A 158 2.29 -4.21 1.79
N ILE A 159 1.35 -4.90 2.44
CA ILE A 159 0.21 -4.29 3.13
C ILE A 159 0.30 -4.68 4.61
N PHE A 160 0.33 -3.67 5.47
CA PHE A 160 0.39 -3.81 6.91
C PHE A 160 -0.91 -3.32 7.53
N ASP A 161 -1.47 -4.12 8.43
CA ASP A 161 -2.56 -3.67 9.31
C ASP A 161 -1.99 -2.63 10.28
N ALA A 162 -2.64 -1.48 10.39
CA ALA A 162 -2.19 -0.40 11.26
C ALA A 162 -2.16 -0.82 12.75
N THR A 163 -2.93 -1.83 13.15
CA THR A 163 -2.93 -2.37 14.53
C THR A 163 -1.63 -3.07 14.92
N LEU A 164 -0.73 -3.31 13.96
CA LEU A 164 0.60 -3.85 14.22
C LEU A 164 1.58 -2.80 14.81
N PHE A 165 1.21 -1.52 14.81
CA PHE A 165 2.05 -0.40 15.24
C PHE A 165 1.42 0.41 16.38
#